data_AF-A0A366F2E1-F1
#
_entry.id   AF-A0A366F2E1-F1
#
_cell.length_a   1.000
_cell.length_b   1.000
_cell.length_c   1.000
_cell.angle_alpha   90.00
_cell.angle_beta   90.00
_cell.angle_gamma   90.00
#
_symmetry.space_group_name_H-M   'P 1'
#
loop_
_entity.id
_entity.type
_entity.pdbx_description
1 polymer ?
#
loop_
_entity_poly.entity_id
_entity_poly.type
_entity_poly.pdbx_seq_one_letter_code
_entity_poly.pdbx_strand_id
1 'polypeptide(L)'
;MGILIGIQLIVIVLFSLLGWAIRVKKNYWLISGYVTRNKKEQEELIKNGYPHKTGSLMIYTAVGMLILLPLVFTSFPFVIEVQFGFMLVFLMGGFIYLSKFEVSGKRKRSFWISSTLFVVVLGFVSVLTFLGYEKYDLIVKDEEFEVTGLYGEVWPLEEVEEVELMQDMPEVTWKINGFGLSTMLTDSVFPPCLKDNSK
;
A
#
# COMPACT_ATOMS: atom_id res chain seq x y z
N MET A 1 -4.90 -12.06 10.87
CA MET A 1 -3.51 -11.58 11.08
C MET A 1 -2.43 -12.44 10.42
N GLY A 2 -2.43 -13.77 10.57
CA GLY A 2 -1.34 -14.64 10.07
C GLY A 2 -1.05 -14.54 8.55
N ILE A 3 -2.08 -14.39 7.72
CA ILE A 3 -1.92 -14.21 6.26
C ILE A 3 -1.13 -12.94 5.93
N LEU A 4 -1.42 -11.82 6.60
CA LEU A 4 -0.73 -10.54 6.36
C LEU A 4 0.76 -10.62 6.73
N ILE A 5 1.07 -11.26 7.86
CA ILE A 5 2.46 -11.53 8.27
C ILE A 5 3.16 -12.39 7.22
N GLY A 6 2.50 -13.45 6.73
CA GLY A 6 3.03 -14.32 5.68
C GLY A 6 3.37 -13.55 4.40
N ILE A 7 2.45 -12.70 3.94
CA ILE A 7 2.68 -11.83 2.77
C ILE A 7 3.89 -10.92 3.00
N GLN A 8 3.98 -10.28 4.16
CA GLN A 8 5.08 -9.37 4.48
C GLN A 8 6.43 -10.10 4.50
N LEU A 9 6.49 -11.30 5.08
CA LEU A 9 7.70 -12.11 5.09
C LEU A 9 8.13 -12.50 3.67
N ILE A 10 7.19 -12.87 2.80
CA ILE A 10 7.46 -13.17 1.39
C ILE A 10 8.06 -11.94 0.70
N VAL A 11 7.49 -10.75 0.92
CA VAL A 11 8.00 -9.50 0.35
C VAL A 11 9.42 -9.19 0.85
N ILE A 12 9.69 -9.34 2.15
CA ILE A 12 11.02 -9.14 2.74
C ILE A 12 12.04 -10.09 2.12
N VAL A 13 11.69 -11.38 2.01
CA VAL A 13 12.56 -12.39 1.40
C VAL A 13 12.82 -12.06 -0.07
N LEU A 14 11.78 -11.71 -0.83
CA LEU A 14 11.89 -11.35 -2.24
C LEU A 14 12.85 -10.17 -2.47
N PHE A 15 12.66 -9.07 -1.75
CA PHE A 15 13.54 -7.90 -1.86
C PHE A 15 14.98 -8.22 -1.44
N SER A 16 15.15 -9.04 -0.40
CA SER A 16 16.47 -9.49 0.05
C SER A 16 17.19 -10.32 -1.03
N LEU A 17 16.48 -11.29 -1.63
CA LEU A 17 17.03 -12.17 -2.67
C LEU A 17 17.37 -11.40 -3.95
N LEU A 18 16.47 -10.54 -4.43
CA LEU A 18 16.71 -9.73 -5.62
C LEU A 18 17.86 -8.74 -5.40
N GLY A 19 17.85 -8.06 -4.25
CA GLY A 19 18.91 -7.13 -3.88
C GLY A 19 20.26 -7.80 -3.76
N TRP A 20 20.33 -8.99 -3.16
CA TRP A 20 21.53 -9.81 -3.09
C TRP A 20 21.99 -10.29 -4.48
N ALA A 21 21.07 -10.77 -5.34
CA ALA A 21 21.41 -11.24 -6.68
C ALA A 21 22.02 -10.11 -7.54
N ILE A 22 21.47 -8.90 -7.45
CA ILE A 22 22.00 -7.73 -8.16
C ILE A 22 23.33 -7.28 -7.56
N ARG A 23 23.40 -7.12 -6.23
CA ARG A 23 24.56 -6.51 -5.56
C ARG A 23 25.77 -7.43 -5.48
N VAL A 24 25.55 -8.71 -5.18
CA VAL A 24 26.61 -9.69 -4.88
C VAL A 24 26.88 -10.59 -6.07
N LYS A 25 25.83 -11.19 -6.66
CA LYS A 25 25.97 -12.08 -7.83
C LYS A 25 26.16 -11.35 -9.15
N LYS A 26 26.02 -10.01 -9.16
CA LYS A 26 26.14 -9.15 -10.34
C LYS A 26 25.15 -9.54 -11.46
N ASN A 27 23.97 -10.06 -11.09
CA ASN A 27 22.90 -10.40 -12.03
C ASN A 27 22.18 -9.14 -12.51
N TYR A 28 22.86 -8.28 -13.27
CA TYR A 28 22.36 -6.97 -13.69
C TYR A 28 21.19 -7.05 -14.67
N TRP A 29 20.92 -8.22 -15.27
CA TRP A 29 19.74 -8.46 -16.09
C TRP A 29 18.42 -8.30 -15.32
N LEU A 30 18.45 -8.43 -13.99
CA LEU A 30 17.31 -8.17 -13.10
C LEU A 30 16.96 -6.67 -12.98
N ILE A 31 17.87 -5.79 -13.41
CA ILE A 31 17.61 -4.35 -13.44
C ILE A 31 16.85 -4.04 -14.73
N SER A 32 15.61 -3.56 -14.57
CA SER A 32 14.76 -3.19 -15.71
C SER A 32 15.49 -2.21 -16.64
N GLY A 33 15.45 -2.52 -17.94
CA GLY A 33 16.08 -1.71 -18.99
C GLY A 33 17.61 -1.74 -19.01
N TYR A 34 18.29 -2.56 -18.20
CA TYR A 34 19.75 -2.67 -18.25
C TYR A 34 20.24 -3.40 -19.50
N VAL A 35 19.62 -4.54 -19.83
CA VAL A 35 19.99 -5.38 -20.99
C VAL A 35 19.77 -4.66 -22.31
N THR A 36 18.76 -3.79 -22.39
CA THR A 36 18.41 -3.04 -23.61
C THR A 36 19.34 -1.86 -23.90
N ARG A 37 20.24 -1.50 -22.97
CA ARG A 37 21.22 -0.44 -23.16
C ARG A 37 22.41 -0.93 -23.99
N ASN A 38 23.06 -0.02 -24.69
CA ASN A 38 24.30 -0.33 -25.39
C ASN A 38 25.44 -0.64 -24.39
N LYS A 39 26.49 -1.33 -24.84
CA LYS A 39 27.61 -1.76 -23.97
C LYS A 39 28.31 -0.59 -23.27
N LYS A 40 28.49 0.54 -23.96
CA LYS A 40 29.13 1.74 -23.39
C LYS A 40 28.34 2.30 -22.21
N GLU A 41 27.02 2.39 -22.34
CA GLU A 41 26.14 2.83 -21.26
C GLU A 41 26.09 1.81 -20.10
N GLN A 42 26.14 0.51 -20.40
CA GLN A 42 26.21 -0.53 -19.36
C GLN A 42 27.48 -0.43 -18.53
N GLU A 43 28.63 -0.20 -19.17
CA GLU A 43 29.92 0.03 -18.50
C GLU A 43 29.92 1.33 -17.68
N GLU A 44 29.36 2.42 -18.22
CA GLU A 44 29.21 3.68 -17.49
C GLU A 44 28.33 3.51 -16.24
N LEU A 45 27.22 2.76 -16.34
CA LEU A 45 26.38 2.43 -15.19
C LEU A 45 27.11 1.63 -14.11
N ILE A 46 27.91 0.63 -14.51
CA ILE A 46 28.72 -0.15 -13.58
C ILE A 46 29.75 0.77 -12.90
N LYS A 47 30.44 1.61 -13.67
CA LYS A 47 31.43 2.57 -13.16
C LYS A 47 30.81 3.56 -12.18
N ASN A 48 29.60 4.05 -12.47
CA ASN A 48 28.86 4.92 -11.58
C ASN A 48 28.34 4.18 -10.33
N GLY A 49 28.39 2.85 -10.29
CA GLY A 49 27.91 2.03 -9.18
C GLY A 49 26.39 1.88 -9.14
N TYR A 50 25.68 2.19 -10.24
CA TYR A 50 24.22 2.14 -10.30
C TYR A 50 23.64 0.75 -9.94
N PRO A 51 24.15 -0.38 -10.47
CA PRO A 51 23.64 -1.70 -10.09
C PRO A 51 23.82 -2.01 -8.61
N HIS A 52 25.00 -1.69 -8.05
CA HIS A 52 25.28 -1.92 -6.63
C HIS A 52 24.35 -1.11 -5.72
N LYS A 53 24.08 0.15 -6.07
CA LYS A 53 23.14 1.01 -5.33
C LYS A 53 21.69 0.52 -5.49
N THR A 54 21.32 0.01 -6.66
CA THR A 54 19.99 -0.58 -6.91
C THR A 54 19.76 -1.81 -6.02
N GLY A 55 20.72 -2.76 -5.99
CA GLY A 55 20.62 -3.91 -5.10
C GLY A 55 20.65 -3.53 -3.61
N SER A 56 21.41 -2.48 -3.24
CA SER A 56 21.42 -1.94 -1.88
C SER A 56 20.07 -1.35 -1.48
N LEU A 57 19.40 -0.62 -2.38
CA LEU A 57 18.07 -0.07 -2.15
C LEU A 57 17.06 -1.18 -1.83
N MET A 58 17.08 -2.28 -2.60
CA MET A 58 16.22 -3.44 -2.35
C MET A 58 16.49 -4.07 -0.98
N ILE A 59 17.76 -4.32 -0.63
CA ILE A 59 18.12 -4.87 0.69
C ILE A 59 17.68 -3.94 1.82
N TYR A 60 17.94 -2.63 1.70
CA TYR A 60 17.57 -1.66 2.75
C TYR A 60 16.05 -1.52 2.88
N THR A 61 15.30 -1.66 1.79
CA THR A 61 13.84 -1.74 1.83
C THR A 61 13.40 -2.95 2.65
N ALA A 62 13.98 -4.13 2.38
CA ALA A 62 13.69 -5.35 3.12
C ALA A 62 14.05 -5.23 4.61
N VAL A 63 15.21 -4.64 4.93
CA VAL A 63 15.64 -4.40 6.31
C VAL A 63 14.69 -3.42 7.02
N GLY A 64 14.30 -2.33 6.37
CA GLY A 64 13.32 -1.39 6.94
C GLY A 64 11.96 -2.05 7.20
N MET A 65 11.48 -2.87 6.25
CA MET A 65 10.26 -3.66 6.42
C MET A 65 10.37 -4.67 7.56
N LEU A 66 11.53 -5.30 7.74
CA LEU A 66 11.78 -6.22 8.85
C LEU A 66 11.81 -5.49 10.20
N ILE A 67 12.39 -4.29 10.27
CA ILE A 67 12.40 -3.45 11.47
C ILE A 67 10.98 -3.01 11.85
N LEU A 68 10.10 -2.80 10.87
CA LEU A 68 8.70 -2.44 11.09
C LEU A 68 7.78 -3.64 11.36
N LEU A 69 8.25 -4.87 11.18
CA LEU A 69 7.47 -6.09 11.42
C LEU A 69 6.93 -6.22 12.85
N PRO A 70 7.68 -5.87 13.93
CA PRO A 70 7.18 -5.94 15.29
C PRO A 70 5.90 -5.13 15.55
N LEU A 71 5.66 -4.07 14.76
CA LEU A 71 4.47 -3.21 14.90
C LEU A 71 3.17 -4.01 14.69
N VAL A 72 3.23 -5.11 13.95
CA VAL A 72 2.11 -6.04 13.70
C VAL A 72 1.60 -6.72 14.98
N PHE A 73 2.44 -6.84 16.01
CA PHE A 73 2.06 -7.44 17.29
C PHE A 73 1.55 -6.42 18.31
N THR A 74 1.33 -5.17 17.88
CA THR A 74 0.81 -4.09 18.73
C THR A 74 -0.64 -3.76 18.38
N SER A 75 -1.36 -3.08 19.28
CA SER A 75 -2.73 -2.59 19.02
C SER A 75 -2.77 -1.34 18.13
N PHE A 76 -1.69 -1.02 17.42
CA PHE A 76 -1.63 0.14 16.55
C PHE A 76 -2.55 -0.07 15.33
N PRO A 77 -3.48 0.86 15.02
CA PRO A 77 -4.45 0.64 13.95
C PRO A 77 -3.86 0.81 12.54
N PHE A 78 -2.78 1.58 12.38
CA PHE A 78 -2.23 1.95 11.07
C PHE A 78 -1.00 1.15 10.65
N VAL A 79 -0.88 -0.10 11.11
CA VAL A 79 0.33 -0.93 10.85
C VAL A 79 0.57 -1.11 9.36
N ILE A 80 -0.49 -1.42 8.61
CA ILE A 80 -0.43 -1.72 7.18
C ILE A 80 0.00 -0.46 6.41
N GLU A 81 -0.64 0.67 6.72
CA GLU A 81 -0.39 1.98 6.12
C GLU A 81 1.04 2.43 6.37
N VAL A 82 1.55 2.25 7.60
CA VAL A 82 2.94 2.61 7.93
C VAL A 82 3.94 1.71 7.20
N GLN A 83 3.71 0.39 7.14
CA GLN A 83 4.64 -0.51 6.47
C GLN A 83 4.66 -0.31 4.95
N PHE A 84 3.50 -0.33 4.30
CA PHE A 84 3.41 -0.14 2.85
C PHE A 84 3.74 1.31 2.46
N GLY A 85 3.37 2.29 3.28
CA GLY A 85 3.76 3.69 3.11
C GLY A 85 5.27 3.87 3.20
N PHE A 86 5.93 3.26 4.20
CA PHE A 86 7.39 3.24 4.28
C PHE A 86 8.00 2.63 3.02
N MET A 87 7.54 1.45 2.60
CA MET A 87 8.08 0.78 1.41
C MET A 87 7.94 1.65 0.16
N LEU A 88 6.76 2.24 -0.04
CA LEU A 88 6.47 3.12 -1.19
C LEU A 88 7.38 4.35 -1.18
N VAL A 89 7.43 5.10 -0.08
CA VAL A 89 8.23 6.32 0.03
C VAL A 89 9.73 6.00 -0.11
N PHE A 90 10.19 4.95 0.56
CA PHE A 90 11.60 4.56 0.55
C PHE A 90 12.06 4.09 -0.84
N LEU A 91 11.27 3.28 -1.53
CA LEU A 91 11.60 2.83 -2.89
C LEU A 91 11.57 3.99 -3.89
N MET A 92 10.52 4.80 -3.88
CA MET A 92 10.40 5.89 -4.84
C MET A 92 11.43 7.00 -4.60
N GLY A 93 11.64 7.39 -3.34
CA GLY A 93 12.74 8.27 -2.95
C GLY A 93 14.10 7.67 -3.31
N GLY A 94 14.25 6.35 -3.16
CA GLY A 94 15.39 5.58 -3.61
C GLY A 94 15.63 5.68 -5.11
N PHE A 95 14.60 5.59 -5.95
CA PHE A 95 14.72 5.77 -7.41
C PHE A 95 15.11 7.20 -7.80
N ILE A 96 14.60 8.21 -7.09
CA ILE A 96 15.06 9.59 -7.26
C ILE A 96 16.55 9.69 -6.90
N TYR A 97 16.98 9.08 -5.79
CA TYR A 97 18.39 9.03 -5.41
C TYR A 97 19.26 8.29 -6.45
N LEU A 98 18.76 7.18 -7.00
CA LEU A 98 19.46 6.39 -8.02
C LEU A 98 19.69 7.17 -9.31
N SER A 99 18.85 8.15 -9.64
CA SER A 99 19.03 9.00 -10.81
C SER A 99 20.41 9.69 -10.81
N LYS A 100 21.02 9.95 -9.65
CA LYS A 100 22.37 10.53 -9.54
C LYS A 100 23.47 9.64 -10.14
N PHE A 101 23.27 8.32 -10.15
CA PHE A 101 24.20 7.33 -10.68
C PHE A 101 23.91 6.95 -12.13
N GLU A 102 22.88 7.55 -12.72
CA GLU A 102 22.54 7.37 -14.13
C GLU A 102 23.63 7.96 -15.05
N VAL A 103 23.64 7.45 -16.29
CA VAL A 103 24.46 7.97 -17.40
C VAL A 103 24.31 9.48 -17.52
N SER A 104 25.43 10.18 -17.71
CA SER A 104 25.51 11.64 -17.69
C SER A 104 24.44 12.35 -18.53
N GLY A 105 24.24 11.93 -19.79
CA GLY A 105 23.23 12.49 -20.70
C GLY A 105 21.77 12.15 -20.35
N LYS A 106 21.53 11.16 -19.49
CA LYS A 106 20.19 10.69 -19.10
C LYS A 106 19.82 11.05 -17.66
N ARG A 107 20.77 11.52 -16.86
CA ARG A 107 20.60 11.85 -15.43
C ARG A 107 19.47 12.83 -15.16
N LYS A 108 19.44 13.98 -15.85
CA LYS A 108 18.39 14.99 -15.67
C LYS A 108 17.01 14.43 -16.02
N ARG A 109 16.91 13.68 -17.10
CA ARG A 109 15.66 13.03 -17.53
C ARG A 109 15.20 11.98 -16.52
N SER A 110 16.10 11.13 -16.04
CA SER A 110 15.83 10.11 -15.02
C SER A 110 15.35 10.76 -13.72
N PHE A 111 16.00 11.84 -13.27
CA PHE A 111 15.56 12.59 -12.09
C PHE A 111 14.15 13.15 -12.24
N TRP A 112 13.83 13.77 -13.38
CA TRP A 112 12.50 14.32 -13.63
C TRP A 112 11.43 13.22 -13.71
N ILE A 113 11.69 12.13 -14.43
CA ILE A 113 10.74 11.01 -14.52
C ILE A 113 10.47 10.41 -13.15
N SER A 114 11.51 10.09 -12.38
CA SER A 114 11.36 9.51 -11.04
C SER A 114 10.67 10.48 -10.07
N SER A 115 10.99 11.77 -10.13
CA SER A 115 10.39 12.78 -9.25
C SER A 115 8.91 13.03 -9.59
N THR A 116 8.58 13.15 -10.87
CA THR A 116 7.19 13.31 -11.32
C THR A 116 6.37 12.07 -10.97
N LEU A 117 6.92 10.87 -11.21
CA LEU A 117 6.24 9.63 -10.85
C LEU A 117 5.99 9.56 -9.33
N PHE A 118 6.97 9.95 -8.51
CA PHE A 118 6.82 10.02 -7.06
C PHE A 118 5.69 10.93 -6.62
N VAL A 119 5.64 12.16 -7.13
CA VAL A 119 4.58 13.11 -6.79
C VAL A 119 3.21 12.63 -7.26
N VAL A 120 3.11 12.07 -8.48
CA VAL A 120 1.85 11.56 -9.03
C VAL A 120 1.33 10.38 -8.22
N VAL A 121 2.18 9.38 -7.93
CA VAL A 121 1.78 8.19 -7.18
C VAL A 121 1.43 8.57 -5.74
N LEU A 122 2.24 9.39 -5.07
CA LEU A 122 1.89 9.84 -3.71
C LEU A 122 0.61 10.65 -3.70
N GLY A 123 0.43 11.61 -4.62
CA GLY A 123 -0.80 12.39 -4.71
C GLY A 123 -2.02 11.51 -4.94
N PHE A 124 -1.92 10.55 -5.88
CA PHE A 124 -2.99 9.60 -6.15
C PHE A 124 -3.32 8.74 -4.94
N VAL A 125 -2.31 8.14 -4.29
CA VAL A 125 -2.52 7.33 -3.08
C VAL A 125 -3.10 8.18 -1.95
N SER A 126 -2.62 9.39 -1.72
CA SER A 126 -3.16 10.29 -0.71
C SER A 126 -4.61 10.69 -0.97
N VAL A 127 -4.98 10.97 -2.22
CA VAL A 127 -6.38 11.27 -2.61
C VAL A 127 -7.26 10.04 -2.40
N LEU A 128 -6.83 8.86 -2.86
CA LEU A 128 -7.59 7.63 -2.64
C LEU A 128 -7.75 7.31 -1.16
N THR A 129 -6.70 7.50 -0.37
CA THR A 129 -6.76 7.33 1.07
C THR A 129 -7.75 8.32 1.67
N PHE A 130 -7.69 9.61 1.31
CA PHE A 130 -8.60 10.63 1.81
C PHE A 130 -10.08 10.31 1.50
N LEU A 131 -10.40 10.01 0.23
CA LEU A 131 -11.75 9.61 -0.19
C LEU A 131 -12.17 8.29 0.47
N GLY A 132 -11.22 7.39 0.65
CA GLY A 132 -11.43 6.12 1.30
C GLY A 132 -11.73 6.22 2.79
N TYR A 133 -11.28 7.29 3.46
CA TYR A 133 -11.56 7.60 4.87
C TYR A 133 -12.85 8.40 5.09
N GLU A 134 -13.59 8.71 4.02
CA GLU A 134 -14.88 9.40 4.13
C GLU A 134 -15.91 8.48 4.79
N LYS A 135 -16.62 9.01 5.80
CA LYS A 135 -17.65 8.26 6.51
C LYS A 135 -18.82 7.96 5.57
N TYR A 136 -19.40 6.78 5.75
CA TYR A 136 -20.68 6.42 5.14
C TYR A 136 -21.78 6.48 6.20
N ASP A 137 -22.92 7.01 5.81
CA ASP A 137 -24.16 7.04 6.56
C ASP A 137 -25.19 6.11 5.91
N LEU A 138 -26.01 5.46 6.76
CA LEU A 138 -27.20 4.73 6.34
C LEU A 138 -28.42 5.66 6.42
N ILE A 139 -29.03 5.95 5.28
CA ILE A 139 -30.24 6.77 5.17
C ILE A 139 -31.41 5.85 4.87
N VAL A 140 -32.37 5.77 5.79
CA VAL A 140 -33.61 5.00 5.58
C VAL A 140 -34.70 5.95 5.09
N LYS A 141 -35.33 5.63 3.97
CA LYS A 141 -36.48 6.33 3.38
C LYS A 141 -37.70 5.40 3.38
N ASP A 142 -38.84 5.90 2.91
CA ASP A 142 -40.11 5.18 2.99
C ASP A 142 -40.14 3.87 2.16
N GLU A 143 -39.45 3.83 1.01
CA GLU A 143 -39.46 2.68 0.08
C GLU A 143 -38.05 2.08 -0.17
N GLU A 144 -37.00 2.72 0.33
CA GLU A 144 -35.61 2.34 0.06
C GLU A 144 -34.71 2.66 1.26
N PHE A 145 -33.55 2.00 1.33
CA PHE A 145 -32.45 2.46 2.15
C PHE A 145 -31.20 2.68 1.30
N GLU A 146 -30.43 3.70 1.68
CA GLU A 146 -29.24 4.14 0.97
C GLU A 146 -28.04 4.07 1.92
N VAL A 147 -27.01 3.32 1.52
CA VAL A 147 -25.68 3.45 2.13
C VAL A 147 -24.92 4.46 1.29
N THR A 148 -24.51 5.56 1.91
CA THR A 148 -23.77 6.64 1.23
C THR A 148 -22.28 6.32 1.11
N GLY A 149 -21.52 7.14 0.38
CA GLY A 149 -20.05 7.02 0.25
C GLY A 149 -19.58 6.48 -1.11
N LEU A 150 -18.26 6.29 -1.25
CA LEU A 150 -17.61 5.97 -2.53
C LEU A 150 -18.10 4.64 -3.15
N TYR A 151 -18.54 3.70 -2.32
CA TYR A 151 -19.13 2.42 -2.71
C TYR A 151 -20.59 2.31 -2.24
N GLY A 152 -21.26 3.46 -2.08
CA GLY A 152 -22.64 3.52 -1.66
C GLY A 152 -23.58 2.87 -2.66
N GLU A 153 -24.66 2.29 -2.15
CA GLU A 153 -25.68 1.59 -2.94
C GLU A 153 -27.07 1.89 -2.35
N VAL A 154 -28.06 1.88 -3.24
CA VAL A 154 -29.47 2.07 -2.88
C VAL A 154 -30.18 0.75 -3.09
N TRP A 155 -30.84 0.27 -2.05
CA TRP A 155 -31.60 -0.97 -2.09
C TRP A 155 -33.08 -0.68 -1.81
N PRO A 156 -34.00 -1.15 -2.68
CA PRO A 156 -35.43 -1.11 -2.40
C PRO A 156 -35.75 -1.98 -1.19
N LEU A 157 -36.62 -1.50 -0.31
CA LEU A 157 -37.08 -2.29 0.84
C LEU A 157 -37.86 -3.55 0.40
N GLU A 158 -38.42 -3.54 -0.80
CA GLU A 158 -39.11 -4.68 -1.43
C GLU A 158 -38.18 -5.87 -1.71
N GLU A 159 -36.86 -5.64 -1.86
CA GLU A 159 -35.86 -6.68 -2.10
C GLU A 159 -35.33 -7.30 -0.79
N VAL A 160 -35.72 -6.75 0.37
CA VAL A 160 -35.27 -7.23 1.68
C VAL A 160 -36.10 -8.43 2.10
N GLU A 161 -35.47 -9.61 2.16
CA GLU A 161 -36.15 -10.86 2.54
C GLU A 161 -36.38 -10.98 4.06
N GLU A 162 -35.41 -10.56 4.88
CA GLU A 162 -35.45 -10.71 6.34
C GLU A 162 -34.68 -9.58 7.04
N VAL A 163 -35.21 -9.10 8.18
CA VAL A 163 -34.54 -8.14 9.07
C VAL A 163 -34.56 -8.69 10.48
N GLU A 164 -33.38 -8.95 11.04
CA GLU A 164 -33.21 -9.47 12.40
C GLU A 164 -32.35 -8.52 13.24
N LEU A 165 -32.77 -8.30 14.50
CA LEU A 165 -31.97 -7.58 15.47
C LEU A 165 -31.02 -8.55 16.18
N MET A 166 -29.73 -8.45 15.89
CA MET A 166 -28.69 -9.30 16.52
C MET A 166 -28.12 -8.62 17.77
N GLN A 167 -27.83 -9.41 18.82
CA GLN A 167 -27.19 -8.89 20.05
C GLN A 167 -25.69 -8.60 19.85
N ASP A 168 -25.03 -9.40 19.02
CA ASP A 168 -23.62 -9.26 18.69
C ASP A 168 -23.45 -9.09 17.18
N MET A 169 -22.41 -8.35 16.77
CA MET A 169 -22.07 -8.20 15.36
C MET A 169 -21.68 -9.58 14.79
N PRO A 170 -22.30 -10.03 13.69
CA PRO A 170 -21.99 -11.33 13.11
C PRO A 170 -20.54 -11.38 12.61
N GLU A 171 -19.92 -12.55 12.70
CA GLU A 171 -18.55 -12.73 12.22
C GLU A 171 -18.51 -12.55 10.70
N VAL A 172 -17.79 -11.53 10.24
CA VAL A 172 -17.57 -11.30 8.81
C VAL A 172 -16.58 -12.34 8.28
N THR A 173 -17.10 -13.40 7.66
CA THR A 173 -16.29 -14.53 7.17
C THR A 173 -15.62 -14.24 5.82
N TRP A 174 -16.25 -13.43 4.97
CA TRP A 174 -15.73 -13.11 3.63
C TRP A 174 -16.22 -11.75 3.13
N LYS A 175 -15.38 -11.05 2.36
CA LYS A 175 -15.72 -9.78 1.70
C LYS A 175 -15.69 -9.97 0.19
N ILE A 176 -16.82 -9.75 -0.48
CA ILE A 176 -16.93 -9.84 -1.94
C ILE A 176 -16.82 -8.42 -2.50
N ASN A 177 -15.57 -7.99 -2.79
CA ASN A 177 -15.20 -6.65 -3.27
C ASN A 177 -15.34 -5.49 -2.26
N GLY A 178 -14.67 -4.36 -2.55
CA GLY A 178 -14.83 -3.09 -1.84
C GLY A 178 -13.61 -2.60 -1.06
N PHE A 179 -13.44 -1.28 -0.99
CA PHE A 179 -12.46 -0.59 -0.16
C PHE A 179 -13.05 -0.44 1.25
N GLY A 180 -12.47 -1.08 2.26
CA GLY A 180 -12.95 -0.97 3.63
C GLY A 180 -11.74 -0.95 4.54
N LEU A 181 -11.42 0.23 5.06
CA LEU A 181 -10.38 0.39 6.05
C LEU A 181 -10.90 -0.24 7.34
N SER A 182 -10.10 -1.12 7.95
CA SER A 182 -10.49 -1.90 9.12
C SER A 182 -10.95 -1.06 10.31
N THR A 183 -10.58 0.23 10.33
CA THR A 183 -10.97 1.19 11.36
C THR A 183 -12.41 1.69 11.24
N MET A 184 -13.07 1.55 10.08
CA MET A 184 -14.43 2.10 9.88
C MET A 184 -15.55 1.09 10.07
N LEU A 185 -15.27 -0.21 9.92
CA LEU A 185 -16.28 -1.25 10.09
C LEU A 185 -16.91 -1.27 11.49
N THR A 186 -16.19 -0.78 12.50
CA THR A 186 -16.64 -0.76 13.90
C THR A 186 -17.43 0.49 14.28
N ASP A 187 -17.21 1.63 13.61
CA ASP A 187 -17.69 2.94 14.07
C ASP A 187 -18.87 3.52 13.27
N SER A 188 -19.04 3.16 11.99
CA SER A 188 -20.05 3.80 11.12
C SER A 188 -21.27 2.94 10.77
N VAL A 189 -21.26 1.63 11.01
CA VAL A 189 -22.47 0.81 10.79
C VAL A 189 -23.44 0.93 11.97
N PHE A 190 -22.95 1.17 13.17
CA PHE A 190 -23.78 1.33 14.36
C PHE A 190 -23.24 2.50 15.20
N PRO A 191 -23.94 3.64 15.30
CA PRO A 191 -23.63 4.58 16.37
C PRO A 191 -23.67 3.82 17.70
N PRO A 192 -22.85 4.19 18.71
CA PRO A 192 -22.91 3.54 20.00
C PRO A 192 -24.37 3.54 20.46
N CYS A 193 -24.96 2.35 20.56
CA CYS A 193 -26.32 2.16 21.06
C CYS A 193 -26.45 3.04 22.29
N LEU A 194 -27.45 3.94 22.24
CA LEU A 194 -27.76 4.90 23.28
C LEU A 194 -27.52 4.24 24.63
N LYS A 195 -26.49 4.68 25.36
CA LYS A 195 -26.34 4.33 26.77
C LYS A 195 -27.66 4.73 27.41
N ASP A 196 -28.41 3.72 27.83
CA ASP A 196 -29.63 3.88 28.58
C ASP A 196 -29.35 4.84 29.75
N ASN A 197 -29.93 6.03 29.66
CA ASN A 197 -29.99 7.01 30.74
C ASN A 197 -31.24 6.73 31.58
N SER A 198 -31.40 5.50 32.06
CA SER A 198 -32.38 5.19 33.10
C SER A 198 -31.70 5.29 34.47
N LYS A 199 -32.27 6.18 35.28
CA LYS A 199 -31.93 6.44 36.69
C LYS A 199 -32.38 5.30 37.59
#